data_AF-X0WW44-F1
#
_entry.id   AF-X0WW44-F1
#
_cell.length_a   1.000
_cell.length_b   1.000
_cell.length_c   1.000
_cell.angle_alpha   90.00
_cell.angle_beta   90.00
_cell.angle_gamma   90.00
#
_symmetry.space_group_name_H-M   'P 1'
#
loop_
_entity.id
_entity.type
_entity.pdbx_description
1 polymer ?
#
loop_
_entity_poly.entity_id
_entity_poly.type
_entity_poly.pdbx_seq_one_letter_code
_entity_poly.pdbx_strand_id
1 'polypeptide(L)'
;RTVLDLMSVLRIPAILVAGSYVGTISHTLSALEVMARRNLDIAAVVVSESEGSAASLEETVATVERFADAIDVVEIPRLAPGVDDHAAFARVAGLIG
;
A
#
# COMPACT_ATOMS: atom_id res chain seq x y z
N ARG A 1 1.57 2.08 23.53
CA ARG A 1 0.83 1.19 22.59
C ARG A 1 0.58 1.98 21.33
N THR A 2 0.98 1.44 20.18
CA THR A 2 0.82 2.04 18.85
C THR A 2 -0.23 1.26 18.04
N VAL A 3 -0.55 1.73 16.82
CA VAL A 3 -1.40 0.98 15.89
C VAL A 3 -0.78 -0.39 15.56
N LEU A 4 0.54 -0.46 15.45
CA LEU A 4 1.27 -1.72 15.22
C LEU A 4 0.99 -2.74 16.34
N ASP A 5 0.95 -2.30 17.60
CA ASP A 5 0.62 -3.17 18.74
C ASP A 5 -0.83 -3.68 18.65
N LEU A 6 -1.76 -2.86 18.15
CA LEU A 6 -3.14 -3.27 17.92
C LEU A 6 -3.24 -4.31 16.80
N MET A 7 -2.54 -4.09 15.68
CA MET A 7 -2.49 -5.02 14.55
C MET A 7 -1.99 -6.41 14.98
N SER A 8 -0.91 -6.45 15.78
CA SER A 8 -0.38 -7.71 16.32
C SER A 8 -1.36 -8.46 17.21
N VAL A 9 -2.23 -7.75 17.95
CA VAL A 9 -3.26 -8.37 18.79
C VAL A 9 -4.45 -8.86 17.94
N LEU A 10 -4.88 -8.07 16.96
CA LEU A 10 -6.03 -8.41 16.12
C LEU A 10 -5.75 -9.57 15.16
N ARG A 11 -4.52 -9.68 14.66
CA ARG A 11 -4.10 -10.71 13.68
C ARG A 11 -5.04 -10.81 12.47
N ILE A 12 -5.48 -9.66 11.98
CA ILE A 12 -6.26 -9.56 10.74
C ILE A 12 -5.35 -9.12 9.59
N PRO A 13 -5.63 -9.56 8.35
CA PRO A 13 -4.88 -9.09 7.19
C PRO A 13 -4.93 -7.56 7.06
N ALA A 14 -3.77 -6.95 6.82
CA ALA A 14 -3.63 -5.50 6.68
C ALA A 14 -3.38 -5.11 5.23
N ILE A 15 -3.92 -3.96 4.83
CA ILE A 15 -3.56 -3.30 3.58
C ILE A 15 -2.67 -2.10 3.94
N LEU A 16 -1.45 -2.06 3.40
CA LEU A 16 -0.54 -0.94 3.58
C LEU A 16 -0.77 0.08 2.46
N VAL A 17 -1.29 1.27 2.79
CA VAL A 17 -1.52 2.33 1.81
C VAL A 17 -0.40 3.36 1.88
N ALA A 18 0.26 3.61 0.75
CA ALA A 18 1.30 4.60 0.55
C ALA A 18 0.86 5.64 -0.50
N GLY A 19 1.57 6.77 -0.57
CA GLY A 19 1.39 7.78 -1.63
C GLY A 19 2.38 7.59 -2.79
N SER A 20 2.22 8.30 -3.91
CA SER A 20 3.25 8.42 -4.97
C SER A 20 4.19 9.63 -4.80
N TYR A 21 4.45 10.09 -3.57
CA TYR A 21 5.31 11.25 -3.29
C TYR A 21 6.79 10.88 -3.08
N VAL A 22 7.69 11.86 -3.20
CA VAL A 22 9.14 11.65 -2.98
C VAL A 22 9.42 11.15 -1.55
N GLY A 23 10.14 10.02 -1.44
CA GLY A 23 10.44 9.36 -0.17
C GLY A 23 9.45 8.25 0.21
N THR A 24 8.31 8.14 -0.49
CA THR A 24 7.31 7.10 -0.24
C THR A 24 7.89 5.68 -0.38
N ILE A 25 8.79 5.45 -1.33
CA ILE A 25 9.43 4.15 -1.53
C ILE A 25 10.17 3.75 -0.26
N SER A 26 11.05 4.61 0.26
CA SER A 26 11.81 4.33 1.49
C SER A 26 10.90 4.11 2.70
N HIS A 27 9.85 4.91 2.85
CA HIS A 27 8.89 4.76 3.95
C HIS A 27 8.10 3.44 3.83
N THR A 28 7.64 3.10 2.63
CA THR A 28 6.86 1.88 2.36
C THR A 28 7.70 0.64 2.63
N LEU A 29 8.94 0.58 2.13
CA LEU A 29 9.82 -0.56 2.37
C LEU A 29 10.20 -0.70 3.85
N SER A 30 10.42 0.42 4.55
CA SER A 30 10.67 0.39 6.00
C SER A 30 9.44 -0.12 6.77
N ALA A 31 8.24 0.27 6.36
CA ALA A 31 7.00 -0.20 6.97
C ALA A 31 6.80 -1.71 6.72
N LEU A 32 6.99 -2.18 5.49
CA LEU A 32 6.95 -3.60 5.13
C LEU A 32 7.93 -4.43 5.97
N GLU A 33 9.18 -3.99 6.09
CA GLU A 33 10.20 -4.66 6.92
C GLU A 33 9.76 -4.77 8.39
N VAL A 34 9.20 -3.68 8.96
CA VAL A 34 8.71 -3.69 10.34
C VAL A 34 7.50 -4.64 10.50
N MET A 35 6.57 -4.63 9.55
CA MET A 35 5.39 -5.49 9.58
C MET A 35 5.77 -6.96 9.44
N ALA A 36 6.69 -7.29 8.53
CA ALA A 36 7.23 -8.64 8.37
C ALA A 36 7.92 -9.16 9.64
N ARG A 37 8.77 -8.32 10.27
CA ARG A 37 9.43 -8.65 11.57
C ARG A 37 8.44 -8.86 12.72
N ARG A 38 7.22 -8.32 12.60
CA ARG A 38 6.14 -8.50 13.59
C ARG A 38 5.18 -9.63 13.21
N ASN A 39 5.49 -10.39 12.16
CA ASN A 39 4.66 -11.48 11.64
C ASN A 39 3.21 -11.03 11.39
N LEU A 40 3.05 -9.83 10.81
CA LEU A 40 1.75 -9.34 10.38
C LEU A 40 1.45 -9.84 8.97
N ASP A 41 0.21 -10.28 8.76
CA ASP A 41 -0.28 -10.67 7.44
C ASP A 41 -0.59 -9.40 6.64
N ILE A 42 0.10 -9.21 5.52
CA ILE A 42 -0.11 -8.10 4.59
C ILE A 42 -0.83 -8.66 3.37
N ALA A 43 -2.08 -8.24 3.17
CA ALA A 43 -2.88 -8.66 2.03
C ALA A 43 -2.44 -7.97 0.74
N ALA A 44 -2.10 -6.68 0.83
CA ALA A 44 -1.68 -5.88 -0.32
C ALA A 44 -0.93 -4.62 0.12
N VAL A 45 -0.13 -4.08 -0.80
CA VAL A 45 0.31 -2.69 -0.78
C VAL A 45 -0.50 -1.89 -1.79
N VAL A 46 -1.00 -0.73 -1.40
CA VAL A 46 -1.68 0.20 -2.30
C VAL A 46 -0.84 1.46 -2.43
N VAL A 47 -0.54 1.87 -3.67
CA VAL A 47 0.04 3.18 -3.94
C VAL A 47 -1.06 4.09 -4.47
N SER A 48 -1.48 5.04 -3.64
CA SER A 48 -2.45 6.07 -4.01
C SER A 48 -1.75 7.30 -4.58
N GLU A 49 -2.17 7.74 -5.75
CA GLU A 49 -1.54 8.88 -6.41
C GLU A 49 -1.64 10.16 -5.58
N SER A 50 -0.48 10.74 -5.28
CA SER A 50 -0.36 12.00 -4.55
C SER A 50 -0.59 13.19 -5.47
N GLU A 51 -1.35 14.17 -5.00
CA GLU A 51 -1.64 15.39 -5.77
C GLU A 51 -0.36 16.18 -6.02
N GLY A 52 -0.13 16.58 -7.28
CA GLY A 52 1.01 17.43 -7.66
C GLY A 52 2.38 16.83 -7.36
N SER A 53 2.49 15.51 -7.19
CA SER A 53 3.77 14.85 -6.95
C SER A 53 4.69 14.97 -8.17
N ALA A 54 5.97 15.25 -7.91
CA ALA A 54 7.01 15.16 -8.93
C ALA A 54 7.40 13.71 -9.27
N ALA A 55 7.08 12.76 -8.39
CA ALA A 55 7.32 11.34 -8.62
C ALA A 55 6.14 10.70 -9.36
N SER A 56 6.45 9.86 -10.34
CA SER A 56 5.45 9.11 -11.11
C SER A 56 4.80 8.02 -10.25
N LEU A 57 3.47 7.88 -10.35
CA LEU A 57 2.73 6.77 -9.76
C LEU A 57 3.28 5.43 -10.26
N GLU A 58 3.36 5.28 -11.58
CA GLU A 58 3.82 4.06 -12.25
C GLU A 58 5.24 3.68 -11.82
N GLU A 59 6.16 4.66 -11.79
CA GLU A 59 7.55 4.42 -11.36
C GLU A 59 7.62 4.04 -9.87
N THR A 60 6.81 4.68 -9.04
CA THR A 60 6.71 4.36 -7.61
C THR A 60 6.23 2.93 -7.42
N VAL A 61 5.14 2.54 -8.09
CA VAL A 61 4.56 1.19 -8.03
C VAL A 61 5.57 0.16 -8.49
N ALA A 62 6.15 0.34 -9.68
CA ALA A 62 7.14 -0.57 -10.24
C ALA A 62 8.38 -0.72 -9.32
N THR A 63 8.76 0.33 -8.61
CA THR A 63 9.86 0.24 -7.65
C THR A 63 9.45 -0.51 -6.39
N VAL A 64 8.28 -0.22 -5.81
CA VAL A 64 7.78 -0.93 -4.62
C VAL A 64 7.57 -2.41 -4.92
N GLU A 65 7.00 -2.76 -6.07
CA GLU A 65 6.79 -4.15 -6.53
C GLU A 65 8.08 -4.98 -6.52
N ARG A 66 9.20 -4.40 -6.96
CA ARG A 66 10.50 -5.10 -7.01
C ARG A 66 11.02 -5.52 -5.64
N PHE A 67 10.53 -4.90 -4.56
CA PHE A 67 11.00 -5.13 -3.19
C PHE A 67 9.90 -5.64 -2.25
N ALA A 68 8.65 -5.78 -2.73
CA ALA A 68 7.52 -6.23 -1.94
C ALA A 68 7.39 -7.77 -1.85
N ASP A 69 8.43 -8.50 -2.24
CA ASP A 69 8.47 -9.98 -2.33
C ASP A 69 7.27 -10.55 -3.12
N ALA A 70 6.39 -11.29 -2.45
CA ALA A 70 5.20 -11.92 -3.03
C ALA A 70 3.91 -11.13 -2.73
N ILE A 71 4.01 -9.94 -2.15
CA ILE A 71 2.85 -9.11 -1.79
C ILE A 71 2.39 -8.35 -3.04
N ASP A 72 1.11 -8.47 -3.37
CA ASP A 72 0.50 -7.70 -4.45
C ASP A 72 0.59 -6.19 -4.19
N VAL A 73 1.06 -5.45 -5.20
CA VAL A 73 1.03 -3.98 -5.21
C VAL A 73 -0.06 -3.52 -6.18
N VAL A 74 -0.89 -2.60 -5.73
CA VAL A 74 -2.01 -2.05 -6.48
C VAL A 74 -1.88 -0.55 -6.58
N GLU A 75 -1.88 -0.03 -7.80
CA GLU A 75 -1.96 1.41 -8.03
C GLU A 75 -3.41 1.90 -7.99
N ILE A 76 -3.61 3.09 -7.42
CA ILE A 76 -4.89 3.80 -7.46
C ILE A 76 -4.62 5.23 -7.91
N PRO A 77 -5.04 5.64 -9.13
CA PRO A 77 -4.87 7.00 -9.59
C PRO A 77 -5.75 7.97 -8.80
N ARG A 78 -5.43 9.26 -8.87
CA ARG A 78 -6.22 10.30 -8.25
C ARG A 78 -7.49 10.49 -9.05
N LEU A 79 -8.61 10.05 -8.47
CA LEU A 79 -9.91 10.17 -9.08
C LEU A 79 -10.47 11.58 -8.93
N ALA A 80 -11.32 11.99 -9.87
CA ALA A 80 -12.04 13.24 -9.78
C ALA A 80 -12.99 13.23 -8.56
N PRO A 81 -13.26 14.39 -7.92
CA PRO A 81 -14.21 14.46 -6.82
C PRO A 81 -15.57 13.85 -7.18
N GLY A 82 -16.10 12.98 -6.33
CA GLY A 82 -17.37 12.30 -6.54
C GLY A 82 -17.29 11.02 -7.38
N VAL A 83 -16.11 10.63 -7.84
CA VAL A 83 -15.87 9.31 -8.44
C VAL A 83 -15.35 8.37 -7.36
N ASP A 84 -16.15 7.37 -7.01
CA ASP A 84 -15.83 6.31 -6.05
C ASP A 84 -15.72 4.92 -6.69
N ASP A 85 -16.08 4.79 -7.97
CA ASP A 85 -15.95 3.56 -8.75
C ASP A 85 -14.64 3.54 -9.56
N HIS A 86 -13.79 2.56 -9.26
CA HIS A 86 -12.55 2.28 -10.00
C HIS A 86 -12.18 0.80 -9.84
N ALA A 87 -11.75 0.17 -10.94
CA ALA A 87 -11.44 -1.27 -10.97
C ALA A 87 -10.37 -1.71 -9.95
N ALA A 88 -9.48 -0.79 -9.56
CA ALA A 88 -8.47 -1.06 -8.53
C ALA A 88 -9.08 -1.39 -7.16
N PHE A 89 -10.23 -0.80 -6.79
CA PHE A 89 -10.90 -1.15 -5.54
C PHE A 89 -11.42 -2.59 -5.55
N ALA A 90 -11.97 -3.04 -6.69
CA ALA A 90 -12.37 -4.44 -6.86
C ALA A 90 -11.15 -5.38 -6.81
N ARG A 91 -10.00 -4.98 -7.39
CA ARG A 91 -8.75 -5.73 -7.29
C ARG A 91 -8.29 -5.86 -5.83
N VAL A 92 -8.26 -4.77 -5.07
CA VAL A 92 -7.91 -4.79 -3.64
C VAL A 92 -8.88 -5.67 -2.85
N ALA A 93 -10.19 -5.56 -3.10
CA ALA A 93 -11.21 -6.39 -2.45
C ALA A 93 -11.00 -7.89 -2.70
N GLY A 94 -10.56 -8.28 -3.90
CA GLY A 94 -10.23 -9.68 -4.21
C GLY A 94 -9.04 -10.25 -3.43
N LEU A 95 -8.19 -9.40 -2.84
CA LEU A 95 -7.00 -9.81 -2.08
C LEU A 95 -7.27 -10.01 -0.59
N ILE A 96 -8.40 -9.51 -0.07
CA ILE A 96 -8.73 -9.53 1.37
C ILE A 96 -9.63 -10.71 1.80
N GLY A 97 -10.13 -11.52 0.86
CA GLY A 97 -10.96 -12.70 1.13
C GLY A 97 -12.45 -12.39 1.26
#